data_AF-A0A8S8YQ76-F1
#
_entry.id   AF-A0A8S8YQ76-F1
#
_cell.length_a   1.000
_cell.length_b   1.000
_cell.length_c   1.000
_cell.angle_alpha   90.00
_cell.angle_beta   90.00
_cell.angle_gamma   90.00
#
_symmetry.space_group_name_H-M   'P 1'
#
loop_
_entity.id
_entity.type
_entity.pdbx_description
1 polymer ?
#
loop_
_entity_poly.entity_id
_entity_poly.type
_entity_poly.pdbx_seq_one_letter_code
_entity_poly.pdbx_strand_id
1 'polypeptide(L)'
;MRKRAKIHREKRDEINVRVPPPSKILEEWLGETYLKLTKIDNDLTTVPMLNPELSAFSRFFEIQSSIKKKREAEKSHSKYISKLSEMRKISTKLDQNKEEFGKAKSELKDNAEIEVDKISRKDIRKISRSISSIDERIETIKIETNSERSVLKKLQKYARLSAVRGSSSIDDIRGIAPKGGYLSSEELGLILETGGFLSINDTKDTLQEAPKQGRLRKKKTRKLGVSRRGGGKGKSASRRD
;
A
#
# COMPACT_ATOMS: atom_id res chain seq x y z
N MET A 1 -15.24 -16.96 2.10
CA MET A 1 -15.87 -18.27 2.40
C MET A 1 -17.40 -18.21 2.40
N ARG A 2 -18.05 -17.42 3.26
CA ARG A 2 -19.53 -17.32 3.36
C ARG A 2 -20.25 -17.04 2.03
N LYS A 3 -19.79 -16.05 1.26
CA LYS A 3 -20.36 -15.72 -0.06
C LYS A 3 -20.31 -16.92 -1.04
N ARG A 4 -19.18 -17.62 -1.10
CA ARG A 4 -19.00 -18.81 -1.96
C ARG A 4 -19.91 -19.97 -1.54
N ALA A 5 -20.05 -20.21 -0.24
CA ALA A 5 -20.99 -21.20 0.28
C ALA A 5 -22.45 -20.86 -0.09
N LYS A 6 -22.83 -19.58 0.01
CA LYS A 6 -24.18 -19.12 -0.40
C LYS A 6 -24.47 -19.41 -1.87
N ILE A 7 -23.51 -19.12 -2.77
CA ILE A 7 -23.66 -19.40 -4.21
C ILE A 7 -23.89 -20.90 -4.47
N HIS A 8 -23.13 -21.79 -3.81
CA HIS A 8 -23.33 -23.23 -3.97
C HIS A 8 -24.68 -23.70 -3.43
N ARG A 9 -25.17 -23.09 -2.34
CA ARG A 9 -26.51 -23.37 -1.81
C ARG A 9 -27.61 -22.89 -2.77
N GLU A 10 -27.53 -21.67 -3.26
CA GLU A 10 -28.50 -21.10 -4.21
C GLU A 10 -28.58 -21.96 -5.47
N LYS A 11 -27.45 -22.36 -6.05
CA LYS A 11 -27.41 -23.27 -7.22
C LYS A 11 -28.05 -24.62 -6.94
N ARG A 12 -27.80 -25.20 -5.76
CA ARG A 12 -28.44 -26.45 -5.33
C ARG A 12 -29.95 -26.29 -5.21
N ASP A 13 -30.38 -25.21 -4.56
CA ASP A 13 -31.78 -24.95 -4.26
C ASP A 13 -32.58 -24.67 -5.56
N GLU A 14 -32.01 -23.91 -6.49
CA GLU A 14 -32.60 -23.67 -7.83
C GLU A 14 -32.84 -24.98 -8.59
N ILE A 15 -31.85 -25.88 -8.60
CA ILE A 15 -31.99 -27.17 -9.29
C ILE A 15 -32.96 -28.09 -8.55
N ASN A 16 -32.96 -28.09 -7.22
CA ASN A 16 -33.88 -28.91 -6.42
C ASN A 16 -35.34 -28.51 -6.58
N VAL A 17 -35.62 -27.23 -6.81
CA VAL A 17 -36.99 -26.77 -7.14
C VAL A 17 -37.46 -27.36 -8.47
N ARG A 18 -36.57 -27.46 -9.47
CA ARG A 18 -36.90 -28.02 -10.79
C ARG A 18 -36.92 -29.54 -10.81
N VAL A 19 -36.00 -30.19 -10.11
CA VAL A 19 -35.84 -31.65 -10.05
C VAL A 19 -35.76 -32.08 -8.57
N PRO A 20 -36.92 -32.30 -7.93
CA PRO A 20 -36.98 -32.69 -6.53
C PRO A 20 -36.30 -34.05 -6.22
N PRO A 21 -36.55 -35.14 -7.00
CA PRO A 21 -36.02 -36.45 -6.67
C PRO A 21 -34.49 -36.51 -6.69
N PRO A 22 -33.85 -37.30 -5.79
CA PRO A 22 -32.41 -37.57 -5.80
C PRO A 22 -32.00 -38.39 -7.04
N SER A 23 -30.72 -38.29 -7.43
CA SER A 23 -30.20 -38.98 -8.62
C SER A 23 -30.42 -40.49 -8.58
N LYS A 24 -30.25 -41.11 -7.41
CA LYS A 24 -30.45 -42.55 -7.19
C LYS A 24 -31.87 -43.04 -7.56
N ILE A 25 -32.90 -42.32 -7.12
CA ILE A 25 -34.31 -42.67 -7.43
C ILE A 25 -34.58 -42.49 -8.92
N LEU A 26 -34.02 -41.43 -9.53
CA LEU A 26 -34.15 -41.23 -10.96
C LEU A 26 -33.47 -42.35 -11.77
N GLU A 27 -32.35 -42.90 -11.31
CA GLU A 27 -31.69 -44.05 -11.93
C GLU A 27 -32.54 -45.33 -11.83
N GLU A 28 -33.22 -45.54 -10.70
CA GLU A 28 -34.17 -46.66 -10.53
C GLU A 28 -35.34 -46.53 -11.52
N TRP A 29 -35.97 -45.36 -11.62
CA TRP A 29 -37.04 -45.10 -12.60
C TRP A 29 -36.57 -45.19 -14.04
N LEU A 30 -35.32 -44.82 -14.32
CA LEU A 30 -34.72 -45.00 -15.63
C LEU A 30 -34.60 -46.48 -15.98
N GLY A 31 -34.21 -47.31 -15.00
CA GLY A 31 -34.17 -48.76 -15.15
C GLY A 31 -35.54 -49.36 -15.42
N GLU A 32 -36.56 -48.97 -14.63
CA GLU A 32 -37.95 -49.42 -14.83
C GLU A 32 -38.49 -49.06 -16.22
N THR A 33 -38.28 -47.81 -16.65
CA THR A 33 -38.71 -47.36 -17.98
C THR A 33 -37.97 -48.05 -19.11
N TYR A 34 -36.66 -48.28 -18.96
CA TYR A 34 -35.87 -49.06 -19.91
C TYR A 34 -36.37 -50.50 -20.03
N LEU A 35 -36.63 -51.17 -18.90
CA LEU A 35 -37.17 -52.53 -18.90
C LEU A 35 -38.54 -52.58 -19.57
N LYS A 36 -39.41 -51.60 -19.30
CA LYS A 36 -40.74 -51.51 -19.94
C LYS A 36 -40.67 -51.31 -21.46
N LEU A 37 -39.65 -50.60 -21.95
CA LEU A 37 -39.46 -50.33 -23.39
C LEU A 37 -38.77 -51.48 -24.12
N THR A 38 -38.02 -52.32 -23.42
CA THR A 38 -37.18 -53.37 -24.04
C THR A 38 -37.72 -54.77 -23.84
N LYS A 39 -38.49 -55.02 -22.77
CA LYS A 39 -39.14 -56.30 -22.53
C LYS A 39 -40.53 -56.27 -23.16
N ILE A 40 -40.71 -57.09 -24.18
CA ILE A 40 -42.02 -57.40 -24.73
C ILE A 40 -42.51 -58.64 -23.98
N ASP A 41 -43.59 -58.48 -23.22
CA ASP A 41 -44.24 -59.60 -22.55
C ASP A 41 -44.92 -60.49 -23.60
N ASN A 42 -44.83 -61.81 -23.42
CA ASN A 42 -45.35 -62.81 -24.37
C ASN A 42 -46.89 -62.93 -24.32
N ASP A 43 -47.55 -62.11 -23.49
CA ASP A 43 -48.99 -62.04 -23.37
C ASP A 43 -49.59 -61.13 -24.45
N LEU A 44 -50.61 -61.63 -25.14
CA LEU A 44 -51.28 -60.91 -26.23
C LEU A 44 -52.03 -59.65 -25.74
N THR A 45 -52.29 -59.52 -24.44
CA THR A 45 -52.96 -58.37 -23.82
C THR A 45 -52.00 -57.23 -23.46
N THR A 46 -50.70 -57.50 -23.44
CA THR A 46 -49.63 -56.54 -23.13
C THR A 46 -48.92 -56.01 -24.37
N VAL A 47 -49.54 -56.17 -25.55
CA VAL A 47 -48.97 -55.70 -26.82
C VAL A 47 -48.67 -54.20 -26.73
N PRO A 48 -47.45 -53.78 -27.07
CA PRO A 48 -47.07 -52.38 -27.05
C PRO A 48 -47.97 -51.56 -27.98
N MET A 49 -48.56 -50.51 -27.42
CA MET A 49 -49.36 -49.53 -28.15
C MET A 49 -48.50 -48.28 -28.41
N LEU A 50 -48.57 -47.74 -29.63
CA LEU A 50 -47.72 -46.63 -30.08
C LEU A 50 -47.74 -45.42 -29.12
N ASN A 51 -48.91 -45.03 -28.63
CA ASN A 51 -49.06 -43.84 -27.78
C ASN A 51 -48.44 -44.04 -26.37
N PRO A 52 -48.73 -45.13 -25.64
CA PRO A 52 -48.03 -45.46 -24.40
C PRO A 52 -46.51 -45.59 -24.54
N GLU A 53 -46.02 -46.17 -25.63
CA GLU A 53 -44.59 -46.28 -25.89
C GLU A 53 -43.94 -44.91 -26.12
N LEU A 54 -44.54 -44.06 -26.95
CA LEU A 54 -44.04 -42.72 -27.22
C LEU A 54 -43.95 -41.90 -25.91
N SER A 55 -44.95 -42.03 -25.05
CA SER A 55 -44.93 -41.43 -23.71
C SER A 55 -43.80 -41.98 -22.83
N ALA A 56 -43.57 -43.31 -22.84
CA ALA A 56 -42.47 -43.93 -22.11
C ALA A 56 -41.09 -43.53 -22.65
N PHE A 57 -40.92 -43.39 -23.97
CA PHE A 57 -39.71 -42.88 -24.60
C PHE A 57 -39.45 -41.41 -24.23
N SER A 58 -40.47 -40.54 -24.26
CA SER A 58 -40.35 -39.14 -23.81
C SER A 58 -39.89 -39.09 -22.35
N ARG A 59 -40.57 -39.84 -21.48
CA ARG A 59 -40.23 -39.93 -20.05
C ARG A 59 -38.81 -40.43 -19.81
N PHE A 60 -38.33 -41.41 -20.58
CA PHE A 60 -36.97 -41.91 -20.48
C PHE A 60 -35.94 -40.80 -20.70
N PHE A 61 -36.07 -40.01 -21.78
CA PHE A 61 -35.18 -38.88 -22.05
C PHE A 61 -35.31 -37.75 -21.02
N GLU A 62 -36.51 -37.47 -20.54
CA GLU A 62 -36.74 -36.53 -19.45
C GLU A 62 -35.98 -36.94 -18.19
N ILE A 63 -36.06 -38.22 -17.80
CA ILE A 63 -35.33 -38.77 -16.64
C ILE A 63 -33.82 -38.66 -16.87
N GLN A 64 -33.30 -39.03 -18.04
CA GLN A 64 -31.87 -38.87 -18.37
C GLN A 64 -31.40 -37.42 -18.22
N SER A 65 -32.18 -36.46 -18.72
CA SER A 65 -31.86 -35.04 -18.60
C SER A 65 -31.91 -34.55 -17.15
N SER A 66 -32.86 -35.07 -16.37
CA SER A 66 -33.05 -34.77 -14.95
C SER A 66 -31.89 -35.30 -14.10
N ILE A 67 -31.41 -36.51 -14.38
CA ILE A 67 -30.23 -37.10 -13.71
C ILE A 67 -28.99 -36.21 -13.92
N LYS A 68 -28.75 -35.75 -15.15
CA LYS A 68 -27.61 -34.86 -15.45
C LYS A 68 -27.66 -33.59 -14.61
N LYS A 69 -28.82 -32.91 -14.59
CA LYS A 69 -29.04 -31.70 -13.77
C LYS A 69 -28.92 -32.00 -12.28
N LYS A 70 -29.48 -33.11 -11.79
CA LYS A 70 -29.46 -33.47 -10.37
C LYS A 70 -28.04 -33.74 -9.86
N ARG A 71 -27.21 -34.41 -10.66
CA ARG A 71 -25.78 -34.62 -10.35
C ARG A 71 -25.01 -33.31 -10.19
N GLU A 72 -25.36 -32.26 -10.94
CA GLU A 72 -24.77 -30.93 -10.76
C GLU A 72 -25.18 -30.27 -9.43
N ALA A 73 -26.44 -30.46 -9.02
CA ALA A 73 -26.94 -30.04 -7.72
C ALA A 73 -26.19 -30.74 -6.58
N GLU A 74 -26.03 -32.07 -6.68
CA GLU A 74 -25.32 -32.88 -5.69
C GLU A 74 -23.84 -32.50 -5.60
N LYS A 75 -23.16 -32.29 -6.73
CA LYS A 75 -21.79 -31.74 -6.77
C LYS A 75 -21.70 -30.38 -6.07
N SER A 76 -22.68 -29.51 -6.31
CA SER A 76 -22.75 -28.19 -5.66
C SER A 76 -23.02 -28.33 -4.15
N HIS A 77 -23.82 -29.30 -3.74
CA HIS A 77 -24.06 -29.62 -2.34
C HIS A 77 -22.79 -30.11 -1.63
N SER A 78 -22.02 -31.01 -2.25
CA SER A 78 -20.73 -31.48 -1.71
C SER A 78 -19.73 -30.33 -1.53
N LYS A 79 -19.66 -29.41 -2.51
CA LYS A 79 -18.85 -28.18 -2.40
C LYS A 79 -19.34 -27.24 -1.29
N TYR A 80 -20.65 -27.13 -1.10
CA TYR A 80 -21.21 -26.36 0.02
C TYR A 80 -20.81 -26.97 1.37
N ILE A 81 -20.93 -28.29 1.53
CA ILE A 81 -20.55 -29.00 2.76
C ILE A 81 -19.06 -28.81 3.07
N SER A 82 -18.18 -28.91 2.07
CA SER A 82 -16.75 -28.70 2.30
C SER A 82 -16.43 -27.27 2.75
N LYS A 83 -17.10 -26.26 2.18
CA LYS A 83 -16.95 -24.87 2.66
C LYS A 83 -17.55 -24.65 4.04
N LEU A 84 -18.62 -25.33 4.39
CA LEU A 84 -19.19 -25.28 5.73
C LEU A 84 -18.25 -25.93 6.76
N SER A 85 -17.63 -27.05 6.43
CA SER A 85 -16.67 -27.72 7.30
C SER A 85 -15.39 -26.89 7.49
N GLU A 86 -14.87 -26.25 6.44
CA GLU A 86 -13.78 -25.27 6.53
C GLU A 86 -14.15 -24.11 7.47
N MET A 87 -15.37 -23.56 7.36
CA MET A 87 -15.84 -22.51 8.25
C MET A 87 -15.92 -22.96 9.71
N ARG A 88 -16.40 -24.17 9.97
CA ARG A 88 -16.44 -24.74 11.33
C ARG A 88 -15.03 -24.88 11.90
N LYS A 89 -14.08 -25.41 11.13
CA LYS A 89 -12.67 -25.53 11.52
C LYS A 89 -12.03 -24.17 11.84
N ILE A 90 -12.37 -23.13 11.08
CA ILE A 90 -11.89 -21.77 11.37
C ILE A 90 -12.52 -21.24 12.66
N SER A 91 -13.81 -21.48 12.90
CA SER A 91 -14.48 -21.08 14.14
C SER A 91 -13.83 -21.72 15.36
N THR A 92 -13.64 -23.04 15.33
CA THR A 92 -13.02 -23.77 16.44
C THR A 92 -11.60 -23.28 16.72
N LYS A 93 -10.80 -22.99 15.68
CA LYS A 93 -9.46 -22.40 15.85
C LYS A 93 -9.51 -20.98 16.43
N LEU A 94 -10.48 -20.15 16.03
CA LEU A 94 -10.64 -18.82 16.60
C LEU A 94 -11.03 -18.88 18.08
N ASP A 95 -11.88 -19.84 18.45
CA ASP A 95 -12.31 -20.01 19.84
C ASP A 95 -11.16 -20.56 20.71
N GLN A 96 -10.38 -21.52 20.21
CA GLN A 96 -9.13 -21.97 20.85
C GLN A 96 -8.15 -20.82 21.06
N ASN A 97 -7.89 -20.01 20.03
CA ASN A 97 -7.03 -18.85 20.16
C ASN A 97 -7.58 -17.84 21.18
N LYS A 98 -8.90 -17.61 21.25
CA LYS A 98 -9.48 -16.73 22.28
C LYS A 98 -9.27 -17.27 23.68
N GLU A 99 -9.39 -18.58 23.89
CA GLU A 99 -9.09 -19.21 25.17
C GLU A 99 -7.61 -19.06 25.54
N GLU A 100 -6.69 -19.28 24.59
CA GLU A 100 -5.26 -19.08 24.78
C GLU A 100 -4.90 -17.62 25.07
N PHE A 101 -5.46 -16.66 24.32
CA PHE A 101 -5.31 -15.23 24.59
C PHE A 101 -5.97 -14.85 25.92
N GLY A 102 -7.09 -15.47 26.29
CA GLY A 102 -7.73 -15.28 27.59
C GLY A 102 -6.82 -15.72 28.74
N LYS A 103 -6.18 -16.89 28.60
CA LYS A 103 -5.20 -17.42 29.55
C LYS A 103 -3.94 -16.56 29.63
N ALA A 104 -3.36 -16.20 28.48
CA ALA A 104 -2.19 -15.31 28.44
C ALA A 104 -2.52 -13.92 29.02
N LYS A 105 -3.73 -13.42 28.81
CA LYS A 105 -4.19 -12.14 29.38
C LYS A 105 -4.46 -12.25 30.88
N SER A 106 -4.98 -13.35 31.39
CA SER A 106 -5.09 -13.57 32.84
C SER A 106 -3.71 -13.70 33.48
N GLU A 107 -2.80 -14.48 32.89
CA GLU A 107 -1.42 -14.60 33.36
C GLU A 107 -0.69 -13.24 33.37
N LEU A 108 -0.89 -12.40 32.36
CA LEU A 108 -0.32 -11.04 32.34
C LEU A 108 -0.98 -10.10 33.36
N LYS A 109 -2.28 -10.24 33.65
CA LYS A 109 -2.95 -9.48 34.72
C LYS A 109 -2.49 -9.90 36.11
N ASP A 110 -2.21 -11.18 36.30
CA ASP A 110 -1.69 -11.70 37.57
C ASP A 110 -0.25 -11.21 37.81
N ASN A 111 0.53 -10.97 36.75
CA ASN A 111 1.92 -10.48 36.80
C ASN A 111 2.06 -8.94 36.78
N ALA A 112 1.09 -8.22 36.23
CA ALA A 112 1.05 -6.77 36.23
C ALA A 112 -0.34 -6.33 36.68
N GLU A 113 -0.40 -5.71 37.86
CA GLU A 113 -1.59 -5.11 38.49
C GLU A 113 -2.12 -3.91 37.67
N ILE A 114 -2.50 -4.17 36.41
CA ILE A 114 -2.99 -3.19 35.45
C ILE A 114 -4.31 -3.74 34.90
N GLU A 115 -5.41 -3.07 35.24
CA GLU A 115 -6.73 -3.37 34.69
C GLU A 115 -6.82 -3.02 33.20
N VAL A 116 -6.40 -3.95 32.32
CA VAL A 116 -6.43 -3.78 30.86
C VAL A 116 -7.87 -3.73 30.27
N ASP A 117 -8.92 -3.96 31.09
CA ASP A 117 -10.27 -4.23 30.57
C ASP A 117 -11.13 -3.00 30.26
N LYS A 118 -10.68 -1.78 30.58
CA LYS A 118 -11.50 -0.58 30.39
C LYS A 118 -10.75 0.56 29.70
N ILE A 119 -9.97 0.26 28.66
CA ILE A 119 -9.47 1.31 27.76
C ILE A 119 -10.68 1.87 26.98
N SER A 120 -11.24 2.98 27.47
CA SER A 120 -12.38 3.64 26.86
C SER A 120 -11.99 4.28 25.54
N ARG A 121 -12.93 4.34 24.58
CA ARG A 121 -12.77 5.14 23.36
C ARG A 121 -12.42 6.61 23.68
N LYS A 122 -12.85 7.13 24.84
CA LYS A 122 -12.49 8.47 25.30
C LYS A 122 -11.00 8.59 25.63
N ASP A 123 -10.41 7.56 26.24
CA ASP A 123 -9.00 7.57 26.63
C ASP A 123 -8.10 7.40 25.41
N ILE A 124 -8.49 6.56 24.44
CA ILE A 124 -7.83 6.46 23.13
C ILE A 124 -7.81 7.83 22.43
N ARG A 125 -8.94 8.57 22.45
CA ARG A 125 -9.00 9.91 21.85
C ARG A 125 -8.12 10.93 22.59
N LYS A 126 -8.06 10.87 23.93
CA LYS A 126 -7.17 11.74 24.72
C LYS A 126 -5.71 11.49 24.37
N ILE A 127 -5.31 10.21 24.34
CA ILE A 127 -3.94 9.80 23.99
C ILE A 127 -3.60 10.21 22.55
N SER A 128 -4.50 9.97 21.60
CA SER A 128 -4.29 10.39 20.20
C SER A 128 -4.11 11.91 20.07
N ARG A 129 -4.90 12.70 20.80
CA ARG A 129 -4.74 14.17 20.82
C ARG A 129 -3.40 14.58 21.44
N SER A 130 -2.97 13.91 22.51
CA SER A 130 -1.65 14.18 23.10
C SER A 130 -0.52 13.84 22.13
N ILE A 131 -0.63 12.74 21.37
CA ILE A 131 0.36 12.37 20.34
C ILE A 131 0.41 13.45 19.26
N SER A 132 -0.74 13.88 18.72
CA SER A 132 -0.76 14.95 17.71
C SER A 132 -0.14 16.25 18.24
N SER A 133 -0.40 16.63 19.50
CA SER A 133 0.21 17.82 20.09
C SER A 133 1.73 17.69 20.29
N ILE A 134 2.23 16.47 20.52
CA ILE A 134 3.66 16.18 20.61
C ILE A 134 4.29 16.25 19.22
N ASP A 135 3.64 15.69 18.20
CA ASP A 135 4.12 15.72 16.82
C ASP A 135 4.23 17.16 16.29
N GLU A 136 3.22 18.00 16.55
CA GLU A 136 3.27 19.44 16.21
C GLU A 136 4.45 20.15 16.89
N ARG A 137 4.69 19.89 18.18
CA ARG A 137 5.85 20.44 18.91
C ARG A 137 7.18 19.95 18.35
N ILE A 138 7.24 18.70 17.88
CA ILE A 138 8.45 18.16 17.24
C ILE A 138 8.71 18.88 15.90
N GLU A 139 7.67 19.19 15.14
CA GLU A 139 7.80 19.94 13.89
C GLU A 139 8.30 21.36 14.11
N THR A 140 7.78 22.09 15.10
CA THR A 140 8.25 23.45 15.42
C THR A 140 9.73 23.44 15.81
N ILE A 141 10.14 22.51 16.70
CA ILE A 141 11.54 22.36 17.11
C ILE A 141 12.44 22.02 15.91
N LYS A 142 11.97 21.18 14.97
CA LYS A 142 12.74 20.87 13.75
C LYS A 142 12.94 22.09 12.86
N ILE A 143 11.93 22.94 12.71
CA ILE A 143 12.04 24.17 11.91
C ILE A 143 13.02 25.14 12.58
N GLU A 144 12.90 25.36 13.88
CA GLU A 144 13.79 26.22 14.66
C GLU A 144 15.25 25.73 14.57
N THR A 145 15.50 24.46 14.87
CA THR A 145 16.85 23.87 14.81
C THR A 145 17.45 23.91 13.40
N ASN A 146 16.64 23.77 12.34
CA ASN A 146 17.13 23.93 10.97
C ASN A 146 17.49 25.38 10.64
N SER A 147 16.70 26.34 11.14
CA SER A 147 16.99 27.77 10.99
C SER A 147 18.29 28.15 11.71
N GLU A 148 18.48 27.72 12.96
CA GLU A 148 19.69 27.93 13.74
C GLU A 148 20.91 27.27 13.09
N ARG A 149 20.78 26.03 12.61
CA ARG A 149 21.86 25.35 11.87
C ARG A 149 22.25 26.10 10.60
N SER A 150 21.29 26.70 9.91
CA SER A 150 21.60 27.51 8.72
C SER A 150 22.38 28.78 9.09
N VAL A 151 22.02 29.43 10.20
CA VAL A 151 22.74 30.61 10.72
C VAL A 151 24.14 30.23 11.21
N LEU A 152 24.28 29.14 11.96
CA LEU A 152 25.58 28.63 12.42
C LEU A 152 26.50 28.29 11.26
N LYS A 153 25.98 27.70 10.17
CA LYS A 153 26.78 27.45 8.96
C LYS A 153 27.28 28.75 8.33
N LYS A 154 26.44 29.81 8.28
CA LYS A 154 26.85 31.14 7.79
C LYS A 154 27.93 31.74 8.69
N LEU A 155 27.74 31.71 10.01
CA LEU A 155 28.72 32.19 10.99
C LEU A 155 30.04 31.41 10.92
N GLN A 156 30.00 30.10 10.76
CA GLN A 156 31.21 29.28 10.61
C GLN A 156 31.98 29.64 9.33
N LYS A 157 31.28 29.93 8.22
CA LYS A 157 31.92 30.42 6.99
C LYS A 157 32.60 31.76 7.23
N TYR A 158 31.94 32.69 7.93
CA TYR A 158 32.56 33.97 8.31
C TYR A 158 33.79 33.78 9.20
N ALA A 159 33.69 32.96 10.24
CA ALA A 159 34.79 32.70 11.17
C ALA A 159 36.02 32.06 10.47
N ARG A 160 35.78 31.17 9.50
CA ARG A 160 36.86 30.59 8.68
C ARG A 160 37.57 31.67 7.85
N LEU A 161 36.81 32.59 7.27
CA LEU A 161 37.37 33.65 6.42
C LEU A 161 38.07 34.74 7.23
N SER A 162 37.52 35.11 8.39
CA SER A 162 38.17 36.05 9.31
C SER A 162 39.49 35.52 9.87
N ALA A 163 39.61 34.20 10.05
CA ALA A 163 40.87 33.57 10.47
C ALA A 163 41.95 33.60 9.37
N VAL A 164 41.58 33.58 8.08
CA VAL A 164 42.53 33.58 6.95
C VAL A 164 43.07 34.98 6.65
N ARG A 165 42.22 36.02 6.73
CA ARG A 165 42.62 37.40 6.37
C ARG A 165 42.91 38.32 7.56
N GLY A 166 42.67 37.86 8.79
CA GLY A 166 42.82 38.67 10.00
C GLY A 166 41.79 39.81 10.03
N SER A 167 40.59 39.54 10.55
CA SER A 167 39.56 40.54 10.88
C SER A 167 39.14 41.50 9.74
N SER A 168 38.88 41.01 8.53
CA SER A 168 38.09 41.78 7.56
C SER A 168 36.60 41.55 7.81
N SER A 169 35.89 42.57 8.30
CA SER A 169 34.42 42.52 8.43
C SER A 169 33.79 42.33 7.05
N ILE A 170 32.56 41.82 6.98
CA ILE A 170 31.88 41.66 5.68
C ILE A 170 31.72 43.00 4.94
N ASP A 171 31.64 44.10 5.70
CA ASP A 171 31.56 45.45 5.19
C ASP A 171 32.87 45.90 4.51
N ASP A 172 34.03 45.44 5.00
CA ASP A 172 35.32 45.70 4.37
C ASP A 172 35.41 44.99 3.02
N ILE A 173 34.95 43.73 2.97
CA ILE A 173 34.90 42.93 1.74
C ILE A 173 33.92 43.55 0.74
N ARG A 174 32.76 44.03 1.21
CA ARG A 174 31.79 44.77 0.39
C ARG A 174 32.37 46.08 -0.13
N GLY A 175 33.16 46.80 0.66
CA GLY A 175 33.83 48.04 0.24
C GLY A 175 34.96 47.84 -0.77
N ILE A 176 35.56 46.64 -0.86
CA ILE A 176 36.59 46.31 -1.85
C ILE A 176 35.99 46.08 -3.26
N ALA A 177 34.77 45.54 -3.33
CA ALA A 177 34.07 45.26 -4.59
C ALA A 177 33.87 46.51 -5.50
N PRO A 178 33.34 47.66 -5.02
CA PRO A 178 33.17 48.86 -5.84
C PRO A 178 34.51 49.54 -6.15
N LYS A 179 35.51 49.40 -5.27
CA LYS A 179 36.86 49.94 -5.45
C LYS A 179 37.71 49.15 -6.47
N GLY A 180 37.20 48.03 -6.98
CA GLY A 180 37.86 47.21 -8.00
C GLY A 180 39.04 46.38 -7.49
N GLY A 181 39.08 46.06 -6.19
CA GLY A 181 40.12 45.22 -5.61
C GLY A 181 39.92 43.72 -5.89
N TYR A 182 40.93 42.92 -5.55
CA TYR A 182 40.87 41.46 -5.75
C TYR A 182 40.07 40.79 -4.62
N LEU A 183 39.01 40.06 -5.01
CA LEU A 183 38.21 39.24 -4.10
C LEU A 183 38.51 37.76 -4.34
N SER A 184 38.66 37.00 -3.26
CA SER A 184 38.76 35.54 -3.37
C SER A 184 37.39 34.93 -3.72
N SER A 185 37.39 33.71 -4.29
CA SER A 185 36.15 33.01 -4.64
C SER A 185 35.25 32.76 -3.43
N GLU A 186 35.85 32.60 -2.25
CA GLU A 186 35.13 32.39 -1.00
C GLU A 186 34.49 33.69 -0.49
N GLU A 187 35.18 34.83 -0.62
CA GLU A 187 34.66 36.17 -0.30
C GLU A 187 33.50 36.56 -1.21
N LEU A 188 33.61 36.29 -2.50
CA LEU A 188 32.53 36.52 -3.46
C LEU A 188 31.31 35.65 -3.14
N GLY A 189 31.53 34.40 -2.71
CA GLY A 189 30.48 33.50 -2.24
C GLY A 189 29.73 34.05 -1.02
N LEU A 190 30.44 34.68 -0.07
CA LEU A 190 29.80 35.34 1.07
C LEU A 190 28.93 36.53 0.65
N ILE A 191 29.41 37.40 -0.24
CA ILE A 191 28.62 38.56 -0.70
C ILE A 191 27.29 38.06 -1.29
N LEU A 192 27.34 37.01 -2.10
CA LEU A 192 26.15 36.41 -2.71
C LEU A 192 25.18 35.79 -1.69
N GLU A 193 25.67 35.09 -0.68
CA GLU A 193 24.84 34.40 0.31
C GLU A 193 24.17 35.34 1.34
N THR A 194 24.63 36.59 1.44
CA THR A 194 24.32 37.51 2.55
C THR A 194 23.50 38.72 2.14
N GLY A 195 23.23 38.90 0.85
CA GLY A 195 22.48 40.04 0.32
C GLY A 195 22.75 40.36 -1.16
N GLY A 196 23.73 39.70 -1.77
CA GLY A 196 24.12 39.96 -3.16
C GLY A 196 24.78 41.33 -3.35
N PHE A 197 25.06 41.71 -4.59
CA PHE A 197 25.71 42.99 -4.90
C PHE A 197 24.80 44.21 -4.70
N LEU A 198 23.50 44.01 -4.45
CA LEU A 198 22.54 45.08 -4.22
C LEU A 198 22.83 45.83 -2.92
N SER A 199 23.26 45.13 -1.86
CA SER A 199 23.61 45.72 -0.56
C SER A 199 24.96 46.45 -0.54
N ILE A 200 25.68 46.54 -1.67
CA ILE A 200 27.01 47.17 -1.76
C ILE A 200 26.90 48.69 -1.91
N ASN A 201 25.76 49.19 -2.42
CA ASN A 201 25.56 50.62 -2.68
C ASN A 201 25.12 51.41 -1.43
N ASP A 202 24.91 50.75 -0.28
CA ASP A 202 24.40 51.39 0.93
C ASP A 202 25.50 51.99 1.83
N THR A 203 26.79 51.82 1.49
CA THR A 203 27.91 52.36 2.27
C THR A 203 28.29 53.77 1.83
N LYS A 204 28.06 54.74 2.70
CA LYS A 204 28.44 56.16 2.55
C LYS A 204 29.96 56.33 2.39
N ASP A 205 30.32 57.29 1.54
CA ASP A 205 31.68 57.65 1.13
C ASP A 205 32.58 58.09 2.29
N THR A 206 33.79 57.52 2.37
CA THR A 206 34.97 58.19 2.92
C THR A 206 36.21 57.90 2.07
N LEU A 207 36.78 58.98 1.55
CA LEU A 207 37.97 59.09 0.69
C LEU A 207 39.26 58.66 1.42
N GLN A 208 40.21 58.08 0.68
CA GLN A 208 41.64 58.43 0.67
C GLN A 208 42.41 57.67 -0.43
N GLU A 209 43.34 58.37 -1.08
CA GLU A 209 44.11 57.96 -2.28
C GLU A 209 45.34 57.08 -1.98
N ALA A 210 45.60 56.15 -2.93
CA ALA A 210 46.84 55.61 -3.53
C ALA A 210 48.14 55.37 -2.69
N PRO A 211 48.98 54.35 -3.01
CA PRO A 211 49.78 54.41 -4.24
C PRO A 211 49.97 53.08 -5.03
N LYS A 212 50.55 53.28 -6.21
CA LYS A 212 50.78 52.42 -7.38
C LYS A 212 51.77 51.27 -7.13
N GLN A 213 51.65 50.16 -7.88
CA GLN A 213 52.73 49.57 -8.71
C GLN A 213 52.31 48.28 -9.43
N GLY A 214 52.92 48.03 -10.59
CA GLY A 214 53.15 46.67 -11.11
C GLY A 214 52.26 46.17 -12.25
N ARG A 215 52.56 46.57 -13.49
CA ARG A 215 52.18 45.79 -14.69
C ARG A 215 52.75 44.37 -14.58
N LEU A 216 52.01 43.34 -15.00
CA LEU A 216 52.55 42.21 -15.78
C LEU A 216 51.44 41.31 -16.40
N ARG A 217 51.35 41.42 -17.73
CA ARG A 217 51.04 40.42 -18.78
C ARG A 217 49.87 39.43 -18.63
N LYS A 218 48.92 39.60 -19.58
CA LYS A 218 47.95 38.60 -20.05
C LYS A 218 48.65 37.28 -20.43
N LYS A 219 48.13 36.15 -19.94
CA LYS A 219 48.29 34.83 -20.56
C LYS A 219 46.94 34.29 -21.00
N LYS A 220 46.96 33.64 -22.17
CA LYS A 220 45.83 33.23 -23.00
C LYS A 220 45.46 31.77 -22.70
N THR A 221 44.19 31.42 -22.91
CA THR A 221 43.60 30.07 -23.11
C THR A 221 43.26 29.25 -21.84
N ARG A 222 42.23 28.40 -21.79
CA ARG A 222 41.51 27.65 -22.86
C ARG A 222 39.99 27.64 -22.66
N LYS A 223 39.23 27.68 -23.77
CA LYS A 223 37.83 27.23 -23.79
C LYS A 223 37.82 25.72 -23.51
N LEU A 224 37.22 25.30 -22.39
CA LEU A 224 36.84 23.91 -22.17
C LEU A 224 35.32 23.84 -22.28
N GLY A 225 34.88 23.13 -23.31
CA GLY A 225 33.49 22.98 -23.69
C GLY A 225 32.67 22.27 -22.62
N VAL A 226 31.39 22.63 -22.58
CA VAL A 226 30.36 21.99 -21.78
C VAL A 226 30.17 20.56 -22.30
N SER A 227 30.80 19.57 -21.65
CA SER A 227 30.33 18.20 -21.80
C SER A 227 29.09 18.05 -20.92
N ARG A 228 27.91 18.13 -21.56
CA ARG A 228 26.64 17.72 -20.95
C ARG A 228 26.67 16.20 -20.79
N ARG A 229 27.25 15.69 -19.70
CA ARG A 229 26.96 14.33 -19.23
C ARG A 229 25.78 14.45 -18.27
N GLY A 230 24.60 14.13 -18.79
CA GLY A 230 23.38 13.97 -18.01
C GLY A 230 23.59 12.94 -16.91
N GLY A 231 23.30 13.34 -15.67
CA GLY A 231 23.20 12.43 -14.53
C GLY A 231 22.03 11.48 -14.76
N GLY A 232 22.33 10.18 -14.66
CA GLY A 232 21.39 9.09 -14.90
C GLY A 232 20.17 9.13 -13.98
N LYS A 233 19.00 8.86 -14.58
CA LYS A 233 17.78 8.48 -13.87
C LYS A 233 18.06 7.25 -13.00
N GLY A 234 17.97 7.42 -11.69
CA GLY A 234 17.92 6.32 -10.73
C GLY A 234 16.70 5.44 -10.99
N LYS A 235 16.89 4.13 -10.95
CA LYS A 235 15.86 3.11 -11.14
C LYS A 235 14.84 3.19 -10.01
N SER A 236 13.58 3.47 -10.34
CA SER A 236 12.45 3.25 -9.45
C SER A 236 12.28 1.75 -9.21
N ALA A 237 12.60 1.31 -7.99
CA ALA A 237 12.30 -0.04 -7.53
C ALA A 237 10.77 -0.22 -7.41
N SER A 238 10.15 -0.90 -8.38
CA SER A 238 8.82 -1.45 -8.19
C SER A 238 8.92 -2.73 -7.37
N ARG A 239 8.38 -2.70 -6.16
CA ARG A 239 8.05 -3.90 -5.38
C ARG A 239 6.73 -4.49 -5.90
N ARG A 240 6.74 -5.82 -6.09
CA ARG A 240 5.68 -6.84 -5.86
C ARG A 240 4.22 -6.46 -6.18
N ASP A 241 3.61 -7.20 -7.10
CA ASP A 241 2.78 -8.39 -6.78
C ASP A 241 2.67 -9.30 -8.02
#